data_AF-A0A9D6HRZ2-F1
#
_entry.id   AF-A0A9D6HRZ2-F1
#
_cell.length_a   1.000
_cell.length_b   1.000
_cell.length_c   1.000
_cell.angle_alpha   90.00
_cell.angle_beta   90.00
_cell.angle_gamma   90.00
#
_symmetry.space_group_name_H-M   'P 1'
#
loop_
_entity.id
_entity.type
_entity.pdbx_description
1 polymer ?
#
loop_
_entity_poly.entity_id
_entity_poly.type
_entity_poly.pdbx_seq_one_letter_code
_entity_poly.pdbx_strand_id
1 'polypeptide(L)'
;VDVTICVDDTLAKGVESWAWYGLQPINRLTVPDGTVLMTSLQSFDQLLKDIHKKDAPYKLALIRAKASFSGLWVYKEDHTEVRILGALAKIAPSFLTLEGVCQAIKEMDWGSDLKIESAKKAYGRIETRAVKITEGNAEIPFSFQMPKWWEMREGVTIPAIPIGKPKEAGKGYVPERNPYFKKFTTRTMRPVINFDTCVKCTLCWIQCPDSCFDVMPDGTYDANMEACCGCGVCEAVCPVEQCITMVNESLFDDNASQWEAWRKDKDAYRTWMTATIGDKPATVRSHGFRFRGQYEEELKADLDAGGVEITTGIPGENANRKTL
;
A
#
# COMPACT_ATOMS: atom_id res chain seq x y z
N VAL A 1 -20.04 9.05 8.35
CA VAL A 1 -19.96 7.68 7.80
C VAL A 1 -20.03 6.68 8.94
N ASP A 2 -21.06 5.83 8.98
CA ASP A 2 -21.25 4.84 10.06
C ASP A 2 -20.23 3.70 9.99
N VAL A 3 -19.91 3.25 8.76
CA VAL A 3 -18.88 2.25 8.51
C VAL A 3 -17.91 2.74 7.43
N THR A 4 -16.65 2.96 7.80
CA THR A 4 -15.56 3.20 6.85
C THR A 4 -14.92 1.86 6.50
N ILE A 5 -14.71 1.57 5.22
CA ILE A 5 -14.13 0.30 4.76
C ILE A 5 -12.74 0.56 4.19
N CYS A 6 -11.75 -0.23 4.62
CA CYS A 6 -10.35 -0.13 4.23
C CYS A 6 -9.80 -1.51 3.84
N VAL A 7 -9.54 -1.74 2.56
CA VAL A 7 -9.16 -3.07 2.03
C VAL A 7 -7.64 -3.26 1.83
N ASP A 8 -6.86 -2.34 2.40
CA ASP A 8 -5.40 -2.37 2.44
C ASP A 8 -4.97 -1.71 3.74
N ASP A 9 -4.23 -2.44 4.58
CA ASP A 9 -3.83 -1.98 5.90
C ASP A 9 -2.71 -0.94 5.87
N THR A 10 -1.98 -0.80 4.76
CA THR A 10 -0.98 0.26 4.59
C THR A 10 -1.59 1.65 4.56
N LEU A 11 -2.88 1.75 4.21
CA LEU A 11 -3.64 3.00 4.31
C LEU A 11 -3.88 3.46 5.76
N ALA A 12 -3.60 2.62 6.77
CA ALA A 12 -3.60 3.03 8.17
C ALA A 12 -2.74 4.28 8.41
N LYS A 13 -1.63 4.40 7.68
CA LYS A 13 -0.72 5.56 7.66
C LYS A 13 -1.30 6.81 7.00
N GLY A 14 -2.54 6.76 6.52
CA GLY A 14 -3.25 7.86 5.90
C GLY A 14 -3.30 7.77 4.38
N VAL A 15 -4.22 8.54 3.81
CA VAL A 15 -4.53 8.56 2.39
C VAL A 15 -4.40 9.98 1.86
N GLU A 16 -3.64 10.17 0.79
CA GLU A 16 -3.61 11.42 0.03
C GLU A 16 -4.43 11.23 -1.24
N SER A 17 -5.62 11.83 -1.30
CA SER A 17 -6.51 11.71 -2.47
C SER A 17 -6.05 12.59 -3.63
N TRP A 18 -5.51 13.76 -3.33
CA TRP A 18 -5.02 14.76 -4.28
C TRP A 18 -3.97 15.65 -3.62
N ALA A 19 -3.03 16.14 -4.43
CA ALA A 19 -1.91 16.98 -4.00
C ALA A 19 -2.25 18.02 -2.92
N TRP A 20 -3.29 18.83 -3.11
CA TRP A 20 -3.59 19.94 -2.19
C TRP A 20 -4.35 19.56 -0.92
N TYR A 21 -4.81 18.31 -0.79
CA TYR A 21 -5.60 17.87 0.37
C TYR A 21 -4.73 17.44 1.55
N GLY A 22 -3.44 17.18 1.30
CA GLY A 22 -2.55 16.60 2.30
C GLY A 22 -2.97 15.19 2.72
N LEU A 23 -2.35 14.72 3.80
CA LEU A 23 -2.62 13.39 4.34
C LEU A 23 -3.94 13.37 5.11
N GLN A 24 -4.80 12.41 4.80
CA GLN A 24 -6.09 12.25 5.47
C GLN A 24 -6.14 10.93 6.25
N PRO A 25 -6.47 10.96 7.55
CA PRO A 25 -6.73 9.75 8.31
C PRO A 25 -7.88 8.93 7.74
N ILE A 26 -7.73 7.60 7.71
CA ILE A 26 -8.81 6.70 7.25
C ILE A 26 -10.07 6.81 8.10
N ASN A 27 -9.94 7.10 9.39
CA ASN A 27 -11.03 7.24 10.35
C ASN A 27 -11.63 8.67 10.40
N ARG A 28 -11.20 9.60 9.54
CA ARG A 28 -11.63 11.00 9.56
C ARG A 28 -13.15 11.14 9.49
N LEU A 29 -13.78 10.47 8.52
CA LEU A 29 -15.21 10.60 8.24
C LEU A 29 -16.09 9.66 9.07
N THR A 30 -15.48 8.75 9.84
CA THR A 30 -16.20 7.83 10.73
C THR A 30 -16.87 8.65 11.82
N VAL A 31 -18.16 8.43 12.07
CA VAL A 31 -18.89 9.11 13.16
C VAL A 31 -18.47 8.57 14.52
N PRO A 32 -18.73 9.30 15.63
CA PRO A 32 -18.58 8.74 16.98
C PRO A 32 -19.31 7.39 17.11
N ASP A 33 -18.65 6.42 17.74
CA ASP A 33 -19.11 5.03 17.89
C ASP A 33 -19.34 4.24 16.59
N GLY A 34 -19.00 4.85 15.44
CA GLY A 34 -18.96 4.20 14.13
C GLY A 34 -17.83 3.15 14.04
N THR A 35 -17.74 2.47 12.90
CA THR A 35 -16.80 1.36 12.70
C THR A 35 -15.86 1.62 11.54
N VAL A 36 -14.57 1.36 11.73
CA VAL A 36 -13.60 1.18 10.64
C VAL A 36 -13.45 -0.33 10.44
N LEU A 37 -13.92 -0.83 9.30
CA LEU A 37 -13.76 -2.21 8.85
C LEU A 37 -12.49 -2.31 7.98
N MET A 38 -11.57 -3.18 8.36
CA MET A 38 -10.28 -3.32 7.66
C MET A 38 -9.92 -4.79 7.38
N THR A 39 -9.28 -5.05 6.24
CA THR A 39 -8.58 -6.32 5.99
C THR A 39 -7.13 -6.21 6.42
N SER A 40 -6.69 -7.03 7.38
CA SER A 40 -5.29 -7.06 7.81
C SER A 40 -4.92 -8.37 8.51
N LEU A 41 -3.67 -8.78 8.37
CA LEU A 41 -3.06 -9.81 9.21
C LEU A 41 -2.43 -9.26 10.50
N GLN A 42 -2.26 -7.94 10.60
CA GLN A 42 -1.65 -7.28 11.75
C GLN A 42 -2.58 -7.27 12.97
N SER A 43 -2.01 -7.22 14.17
CA SER A 43 -2.80 -7.07 15.39
C SER A 43 -3.44 -5.68 15.46
N PHE A 44 -4.51 -5.55 16.27
CA PHE A 44 -5.13 -4.24 16.51
C PHE A 44 -4.12 -3.22 17.04
N ASP A 45 -3.24 -3.62 17.96
CA ASP A 45 -2.25 -2.72 18.55
C ASP A 45 -1.20 -2.26 17.56
N GLN A 46 -0.78 -3.14 16.63
CA GLN A 46 0.17 -2.75 15.59
C GLN A 46 -0.47 -1.75 14.62
N LEU A 47 -1.72 -1.98 14.20
CA LEU A 47 -2.45 -1.04 13.34
C LEU A 47 -2.66 0.31 14.02
N LEU A 48 -2.97 0.34 15.32
CA LEU A 48 -3.16 1.59 16.06
C LEU A 48 -1.89 2.41 16.23
N LYS A 49 -0.70 1.86 15.96
CA LYS A 49 0.53 2.68 15.86
C LYS A 49 0.51 3.57 14.62
N ASP A 50 -0.15 3.13 13.55
CA ASP A 50 -0.24 3.85 12.28
C ASP A 50 -1.54 4.67 12.17
N ILE A 51 -2.67 4.11 12.61
CA ILE A 51 -3.97 4.79 12.53
C ILE A 51 -3.96 6.03 13.42
N HIS A 52 -4.12 7.19 12.79
CA HIS A 52 -4.16 8.48 13.46
C HIS A 52 -5.25 8.58 14.53
N LYS A 53 -4.93 9.28 15.62
CA LYS A 53 -5.86 9.57 16.70
C LYS A 53 -7.12 10.27 16.20
N LYS A 54 -8.25 9.87 16.77
CA LYS A 54 -9.56 10.47 16.53
C LYS A 54 -10.04 11.19 17.79
N ASP A 55 -10.73 12.29 17.58
CA ASP A 55 -11.38 13.10 18.62
C ASP A 55 -12.63 12.46 19.24
N ALA A 56 -13.07 11.32 18.71
CA ALA A 56 -14.21 10.54 19.18
C ALA A 56 -13.87 9.04 19.20
N PRO A 57 -14.47 8.26 20.14
CA PRO A 57 -14.31 6.82 20.15
C PRO A 57 -14.93 6.20 18.88
N TYR A 58 -14.37 5.08 18.46
CA TYR A 58 -14.87 4.29 17.34
C TYR A 58 -14.55 2.81 17.54
N LYS A 59 -15.04 1.95 16.66
CA LYS A 59 -14.72 0.51 16.66
C LYS A 59 -13.79 0.21 15.49
N LEU A 60 -12.73 -0.55 15.73
CA LEU A 60 -11.93 -1.15 14.68
C LEU A 60 -12.38 -2.60 14.52
N ALA A 61 -12.74 -2.99 13.31
CA ALA A 61 -13.18 -4.34 12.98
C ALA A 61 -12.26 -4.95 11.92
N LEU A 62 -11.79 -6.17 12.15
CA LEU A 62 -10.79 -6.81 11.30
C LEU A 62 -11.32 -8.08 10.64
N ILE A 63 -11.10 -8.16 9.34
CA ILE A 63 -11.10 -9.42 8.58
C ILE A 63 -9.65 -9.83 8.42
N ARG A 64 -9.29 -11.03 8.89
CA ARG A 64 -7.94 -11.59 8.77
C ARG A 64 -7.66 -11.98 7.32
N ALA A 65 -7.09 -11.06 6.56
CA ALA A 65 -6.75 -11.23 5.15
C ALA A 65 -5.59 -10.31 4.76
N LYS A 66 -4.87 -10.68 3.69
CA LYS A 66 -3.90 -9.79 3.03
C LYS A 66 -4.65 -8.69 2.26
N ALA A 67 -3.95 -7.62 1.88
CA ALA A 67 -4.49 -6.61 0.98
C ALA A 67 -4.97 -7.24 -0.33
N SER A 68 -6.20 -6.90 -0.73
CA SER A 68 -6.81 -7.42 -1.97
C SER A 68 -6.39 -6.62 -3.20
N PHE A 69 -6.14 -5.31 -3.01
CA PHE A 69 -5.74 -4.41 -4.09
C PHE A 69 -4.21 -4.45 -4.27
N SER A 70 -3.76 -5.20 -5.29
CA SER A 70 -2.35 -5.34 -5.66
C SER A 70 -2.06 -4.60 -6.98
N GLY A 71 -2.39 -3.30 -7.01
CA GLY A 71 -2.19 -2.42 -8.17
C GLY A 71 -3.43 -2.23 -9.05
N LEU A 72 -3.41 -1.16 -9.86
CA LEU A 72 -4.58 -0.59 -10.56
C LEU A 72 -5.22 -1.49 -11.64
N TRP A 73 -4.64 -2.65 -11.97
CA TRP A 73 -5.05 -3.46 -13.12
C TRP A 73 -5.00 -4.98 -12.90
N VAL A 74 -4.85 -5.42 -11.65
CA VAL A 74 -4.86 -6.85 -11.31
C VAL A 74 -6.02 -7.12 -10.38
N TYR A 75 -7.01 -7.85 -10.89
CA TYR A 75 -8.12 -8.31 -10.09
C TYR A 75 -7.75 -9.66 -9.46
N LYS A 76 -7.37 -9.62 -8.18
CA LYS A 76 -7.21 -10.84 -7.39
C LYS A 76 -8.59 -11.25 -6.90
N GLU A 77 -9.14 -12.30 -7.48
CA GLU A 77 -10.42 -12.87 -7.02
C GLU A 77 -10.20 -13.63 -5.71
N ASP A 78 -10.01 -12.92 -4.61
CA ASP A 78 -9.79 -13.53 -3.28
C ASP A 78 -11.05 -13.46 -2.40
N HIS A 79 -12.21 -13.20 -3.02
CA HIS A 79 -13.50 -13.06 -2.37
C HIS A 79 -13.55 -11.89 -1.37
N THR A 80 -12.67 -10.89 -1.47
CA THR A 80 -12.67 -9.73 -0.55
C THR A 80 -13.99 -9.01 -0.53
N GLU A 81 -14.59 -8.78 -1.69
CA GLU A 81 -15.88 -8.11 -1.84
C GLU A 81 -16.99 -8.80 -1.05
N VAL A 82 -17.11 -10.13 -1.16
CA VAL A 82 -18.15 -10.88 -0.43
C VAL A 82 -17.82 -11.08 1.05
N ARG A 83 -16.53 -11.16 1.41
CA ARG A 83 -16.10 -11.16 2.82
C ARG A 83 -16.45 -9.84 3.51
N ILE A 84 -16.27 -8.71 2.82
CA ILE A 84 -16.65 -7.38 3.30
C ILE A 84 -18.17 -7.28 3.46
N LEU A 85 -18.96 -7.76 2.50
CA LEU A 85 -20.42 -7.79 2.62
C LEU A 85 -20.89 -8.65 3.82
N GLY A 86 -20.29 -9.83 4.01
CA GLY A 86 -20.58 -10.68 5.16
C GLY A 86 -20.23 -10.00 6.49
N ALA A 87 -19.08 -9.32 6.57
CA ALA A 87 -18.69 -8.53 7.74
C ALA A 87 -19.65 -7.36 8.01
N LEU A 88 -20.04 -6.62 6.97
CA LEU A 88 -20.99 -5.50 7.04
C LEU A 88 -22.33 -5.96 7.60
N ALA A 89 -22.82 -7.13 7.19
CA ALA A 89 -24.07 -7.68 7.71
C ALA A 89 -24.04 -7.95 9.23
N LYS A 90 -22.85 -8.13 9.83
CA LYS A 90 -22.70 -8.23 11.29
C LYS A 90 -22.53 -6.88 11.97
N ILE A 91 -21.83 -5.94 11.34
CA ILE A 91 -21.60 -4.59 11.88
C ILE A 91 -22.89 -3.76 11.86
N ALA A 92 -23.65 -3.84 10.76
CA ALA A 92 -24.83 -3.03 10.50
C ALA A 92 -26.04 -3.89 10.04
N PRO A 93 -26.55 -4.78 10.91
CA PRO A 93 -27.63 -5.71 10.55
C PRO A 93 -28.96 -5.02 10.19
N SER A 94 -29.18 -3.79 10.66
CA SER A 94 -30.36 -2.97 10.32
C SER A 94 -30.31 -2.44 8.88
N PHE A 95 -29.11 -2.35 8.29
CA PHE A 95 -28.91 -1.89 6.91
C PHE A 95 -28.82 -3.08 5.95
N LEU A 96 -28.09 -4.14 6.33
CA LEU A 96 -27.80 -5.28 5.46
C LEU A 96 -27.89 -6.59 6.27
N THR A 97 -28.74 -7.52 5.83
CA THR A 97 -28.87 -8.84 6.48
C THR A 97 -27.95 -9.87 5.81
N LEU A 98 -27.50 -10.87 6.57
CA LEU A 98 -26.68 -11.96 6.02
C LEU A 98 -27.43 -12.76 4.95
N GLU A 99 -28.72 -12.99 5.15
CA GLU A 99 -29.59 -13.65 4.17
C GLU A 99 -29.67 -12.86 2.87
N GLY A 100 -29.86 -11.54 2.95
CA GLY A 100 -29.87 -10.65 1.78
C GLY A 100 -28.53 -10.65 1.04
N VAL A 101 -27.40 -10.68 1.76
CA VAL A 101 -26.07 -10.84 1.13
C VAL A 101 -25.96 -12.18 0.40
N CYS A 102 -26.36 -13.28 1.03
CA CYS A 102 -26.30 -14.61 0.42
C CYS A 102 -27.18 -14.69 -0.84
N GLN A 103 -28.38 -14.11 -0.77
CA GLN A 103 -29.30 -14.05 -1.91
C GLN A 103 -28.72 -13.20 -3.05
N ALA A 104 -28.19 -12.01 -2.75
CA ALA A 104 -27.58 -11.14 -3.75
C ALA A 104 -26.39 -11.81 -4.46
N ILE A 105 -25.52 -12.52 -3.73
CA ILE A 105 -24.40 -13.27 -4.32
C ILE A 105 -24.90 -14.36 -5.27
N LYS A 106 -26.03 -14.99 -4.95
CA LYS A 106 -26.63 -16.05 -5.77
C LYS A 106 -27.30 -15.51 -7.03
N GLU A 107 -27.92 -14.33 -6.94
CA GLU A 107 -28.65 -13.68 -8.04
C GLU A 107 -27.74 -12.88 -8.99
N MET A 108 -26.62 -12.34 -8.49
CA MET A 108 -25.60 -11.71 -9.32
C MET A 108 -24.95 -12.73 -10.26
N ASP A 109 -24.28 -12.24 -11.31
CA ASP A 109 -23.50 -13.03 -12.28
C ASP A 109 -22.39 -13.90 -11.63
N TRP A 110 -22.18 -13.79 -10.32
CA TRP A 110 -21.29 -14.65 -9.56
C TRP A 110 -21.82 -16.06 -9.33
N GLY A 111 -23.12 -16.25 -9.07
CA GLY A 111 -23.79 -17.56 -8.93
C GLY A 111 -23.07 -18.60 -8.05
N SER A 112 -22.22 -18.16 -7.11
CA SER A 112 -21.19 -19.01 -6.49
C SER A 112 -21.50 -19.33 -5.04
N ASP A 113 -21.79 -20.60 -4.75
CA ASP A 113 -21.96 -21.11 -3.39
C ASP A 113 -20.69 -20.88 -2.53
N LEU A 114 -19.53 -20.81 -3.16
CA LEU A 114 -18.26 -20.60 -2.48
C LEU A 114 -18.09 -19.17 -1.98
N LYS A 115 -18.57 -18.19 -2.75
CA LYS A 115 -18.63 -16.79 -2.34
C LYS A 115 -19.63 -16.61 -1.19
N ILE A 116 -20.75 -17.34 -1.21
CA ILE A 116 -21.72 -17.37 -0.11
C ILE A 116 -21.07 -17.89 1.18
N GLU A 117 -20.37 -19.03 1.12
CA GLU A 117 -19.66 -19.57 2.28
C GLU A 117 -18.54 -18.64 2.78
N SER A 118 -17.89 -17.92 1.88
CA SER A 118 -16.88 -16.91 2.23
C SER A 118 -17.49 -15.73 2.99
N ALA A 119 -18.65 -15.22 2.55
CA ALA A 119 -19.40 -14.19 3.26
C ALA A 119 -19.84 -14.66 4.65
N LYS A 120 -20.41 -15.87 4.77
CA LYS A 120 -20.81 -16.46 6.06
C LYS A 120 -19.64 -16.63 7.02
N LYS A 121 -18.48 -17.10 6.52
CA LYS A 121 -17.26 -17.23 7.32
C LYS A 121 -16.79 -15.87 7.83
N ALA A 122 -16.80 -14.83 7.00
CA ALA A 122 -16.43 -13.47 7.40
C ALA A 122 -17.39 -12.91 8.46
N TYR A 123 -18.70 -13.10 8.29
CA TYR A 123 -19.71 -12.77 9.30
C TYR A 123 -19.41 -13.46 10.65
N GLY A 124 -19.10 -14.75 10.63
CA GLY A 124 -18.78 -15.49 11.86
C GLY A 124 -17.49 -15.02 12.54
N ARG A 125 -16.44 -14.79 11.75
CA ARG A 125 -15.05 -14.63 12.23
C ARG A 125 -14.58 -13.21 12.43
N ILE A 126 -15.33 -12.21 11.96
CA ILE A 126 -14.94 -10.80 12.16
C ILE A 126 -14.72 -10.50 13.64
N GLU A 127 -13.56 -9.93 13.91
CA GLU A 127 -13.15 -9.47 15.23
C GLU A 127 -13.44 -7.97 15.32
N THR A 128 -13.83 -7.48 16.49
CA THR A 128 -14.10 -6.05 16.69
C THR A 128 -13.60 -5.60 18.05
N ARG A 129 -12.97 -4.43 18.10
CA ARG A 129 -12.44 -3.81 19.30
C ARG A 129 -12.84 -2.34 19.35
N ALA A 130 -13.22 -1.86 20.53
CA ALA A 130 -13.40 -0.44 20.77
C ALA A 130 -12.06 0.30 20.88
N VAL A 131 -11.95 1.45 20.24
CA VAL A 131 -10.79 2.34 20.24
C VAL A 131 -11.17 3.62 20.98
N LYS A 132 -10.40 3.96 22.02
CA LYS A 132 -10.59 5.17 22.83
C LYS A 132 -9.91 6.37 22.16
N ILE A 133 -10.33 7.57 22.52
CA ILE A 133 -9.73 8.84 22.06
C ILE A 133 -8.24 8.99 22.41
N THR A 134 -7.76 8.23 23.39
CA THR A 134 -6.35 8.23 23.82
C THR A 134 -5.45 7.36 22.94
N GLU A 135 -6.04 6.48 22.14
CA GLU A 135 -5.36 5.47 21.31
C GLU A 135 -5.24 5.94 19.86
N GLY A 136 -4.19 5.49 19.18
CA GLY A 136 -3.85 5.90 17.81
C GLY A 136 -2.52 6.64 17.72
N ASN A 137 -2.05 6.83 16.49
CA ASN A 137 -0.88 7.63 16.15
C ASN A 137 -1.12 9.11 16.48
N ALA A 138 -0.19 9.72 17.23
CA ALA A 138 -0.23 11.14 17.60
C ALA A 138 0.34 12.07 16.52
N GLU A 139 0.87 11.53 15.42
CA GLU A 139 1.29 12.30 14.25
C GLU A 139 0.15 13.20 13.77
N ILE A 140 0.50 14.44 13.45
CA ILE A 140 -0.41 15.39 12.84
C ILE A 140 -0.23 15.26 11.33
N PRO A 141 -1.25 14.81 10.57
CA PRO A 141 -1.16 14.68 9.13
C PRO A 141 -0.73 16.02 8.50
N PHE A 142 0.21 15.96 7.56
CA PHE A 142 0.61 17.17 6.84
C PHE A 142 -0.55 17.71 6.01
N SER A 143 -0.63 19.03 5.89
CA SER A 143 -1.64 19.73 5.11
C SER A 143 -1.02 20.90 4.35
N PHE A 144 -1.62 21.27 3.23
CA PHE A 144 -1.18 22.41 2.44
C PHE A 144 -2.14 23.59 2.62
N GLN A 145 -1.60 24.80 2.57
CA GLN A 145 -2.44 25.99 2.47
C GLN A 145 -3.08 26.01 1.08
N MET A 146 -4.41 25.92 1.04
CA MET A 146 -5.14 26.01 -0.23
C MET A 146 -4.97 27.41 -0.83
N PRO A 147 -4.75 27.53 -2.15
CA PRO A 147 -4.71 28.83 -2.80
C PRO A 147 -6.07 29.49 -2.67
N LYS A 148 -6.07 30.81 -2.44
CA LYS A 148 -7.28 31.62 -2.45
C LYS A 148 -7.79 31.73 -3.88
N TRP A 149 -9.09 32.01 -4.05
CA TRP A 149 -9.68 32.05 -5.39
C TRP A 149 -9.00 33.06 -6.33
N TRP A 150 -8.42 34.14 -5.79
CA TRP A 150 -7.67 35.16 -6.53
C TRP A 150 -6.18 34.83 -6.74
N GLU A 151 -5.65 33.80 -6.07
CA GLU A 151 -4.29 33.27 -6.28
C GLU A 151 -4.30 32.17 -7.35
N MET A 152 -5.48 31.62 -7.66
CA MET A 152 -5.67 30.67 -8.76
C MET A 152 -5.42 31.39 -10.09
N ARG A 153 -4.56 30.80 -10.92
CA ARG A 153 -4.23 31.35 -12.24
C ARG A 153 -5.42 31.20 -13.17
N GLU A 154 -5.53 32.11 -14.13
CA GLU A 154 -6.51 31.99 -15.21
C GLU A 154 -6.16 30.78 -16.10
N GLY A 155 -7.16 29.94 -16.36
CA GLY A 155 -6.99 28.66 -17.08
C GLY A 155 -6.38 27.53 -16.25
N VAL A 156 -6.43 26.30 -16.78
CA VAL A 156 -5.84 25.10 -16.15
C VAL A 156 -4.32 25.08 -16.41
N THR A 157 -3.60 26.09 -15.92
CA THR A 157 -2.15 26.20 -16.10
C THR A 157 -1.41 25.55 -14.92
N ILE A 158 -0.65 24.50 -15.20
CA ILE A 158 0.15 23.77 -14.19
C ILE A 158 1.62 24.09 -14.45
N PRO A 159 2.37 24.65 -13.47
CA PRO A 159 3.80 24.87 -13.64
C PRO A 159 4.54 23.54 -13.79
N ALA A 160 5.50 23.49 -14.70
CA ALA A 160 6.39 22.33 -14.83
C ALA A 160 7.23 22.16 -13.55
N ILE A 161 7.56 20.91 -13.22
CA ILE A 161 8.52 20.61 -12.16
C ILE A 161 9.90 21.13 -12.63
N PRO A 162 10.60 21.94 -11.81
CA PRO A 162 11.92 22.43 -12.16
C PRO A 162 12.92 21.31 -12.44
N ILE A 163 14.06 21.65 -13.05
CA ILE A 163 15.17 20.71 -13.19
C ILE A 163 15.81 20.54 -11.81
N GLY A 164 16.29 19.33 -11.50
CA GLY A 164 16.99 19.04 -10.26
C GLY A 164 18.31 19.81 -10.10
N LYS A 165 18.98 19.60 -8.97
CA LYS A 165 20.19 20.33 -8.58
C LYS A 165 21.36 19.40 -8.25
N PRO A 166 22.61 19.83 -8.47
CA PRO A 166 23.77 19.08 -8.00
C PRO A 166 23.78 18.94 -6.47
N LYS A 167 24.31 17.82 -5.97
CA LYS A 167 24.57 17.58 -4.55
C LYS A 167 26.01 17.98 -4.19
N GLU A 168 26.27 18.26 -2.90
CA GLU A 168 27.60 18.57 -2.30
C GLU A 168 28.68 19.09 -3.29
N ALA A 169 28.67 20.39 -3.58
CA ALA A 169 29.68 21.05 -4.44
C ALA A 169 29.87 20.41 -5.84
N GLY A 170 28.82 19.80 -6.40
CA GLY A 170 28.83 19.21 -7.74
C GLY A 170 29.00 17.69 -7.77
N LYS A 171 29.11 17.02 -6.62
CA LYS A 171 29.18 15.56 -6.51
C LYS A 171 27.80 14.97 -6.19
N GLY A 172 27.16 14.43 -7.21
CA GLY A 172 25.81 13.87 -7.13
C GLY A 172 24.73 14.80 -7.68
N TYR A 173 23.49 14.34 -7.68
CA TYR A 173 22.35 15.00 -8.31
C TYR A 173 21.05 14.64 -7.60
N VAL A 174 20.21 15.64 -7.32
CA VAL A 174 18.91 15.49 -6.68
C VAL A 174 17.85 15.96 -7.67
N PRO A 175 16.99 15.07 -8.21
CA PRO A 175 15.83 15.47 -9.00
C PRO A 175 14.92 16.38 -8.18
N GLU A 176 14.37 17.41 -8.83
CA GLU A 176 13.30 18.20 -8.20
C GLU A 176 12.00 17.40 -8.20
N ARG A 177 11.17 17.61 -7.18
CA ARG A 177 9.94 16.85 -6.97
C ARG A 177 8.77 17.81 -6.80
N ASN A 178 7.56 17.33 -7.04
CA ASN A 178 6.38 18.14 -6.74
C ASN A 178 6.25 18.32 -5.22
N PRO A 179 6.37 19.54 -4.68
CA PRO A 179 6.32 19.76 -3.23
C PRO A 179 4.93 19.49 -2.66
N TYR A 180 3.90 19.53 -3.50
CA TYR A 180 2.50 19.35 -3.12
C TYR A 180 2.00 17.93 -3.34
N PHE A 181 2.81 17.02 -3.88
CA PHE A 181 2.34 15.66 -4.14
C PHE A 181 3.33 14.65 -3.59
N LYS A 182 3.13 14.28 -2.33
CA LYS A 182 3.90 13.24 -1.68
C LYS A 182 3.33 11.91 -2.17
N LYS A 183 4.20 10.97 -2.55
CA LYS A 183 3.75 9.70 -3.18
C LYS A 183 3.82 8.52 -2.22
N PHE A 184 4.31 8.74 -1.01
CA PHE A 184 4.60 7.66 -0.10
C PHE A 184 3.36 6.95 0.46
N THR A 185 2.22 7.64 0.48
CA THR A 185 0.94 7.12 0.96
C THR A 185 0.34 6.09 0.02
N THR A 186 0.85 5.96 -1.21
CA THR A 186 0.36 4.99 -2.19
C THR A 186 1.11 3.65 -2.12
N ARG A 187 2.07 3.52 -1.21
CA ARG A 187 2.93 2.33 -1.14
C ARG A 187 2.30 1.23 -0.33
N THR A 188 2.28 0.03 -0.91
CA THR A 188 2.16 -1.20 -0.14
C THR A 188 3.54 -1.80 0.17
N MET A 189 4.56 -1.50 -0.64
CA MET A 189 5.95 -1.91 -0.45
C MET A 189 6.91 -0.78 -0.79
N ARG A 190 8.12 -0.80 -0.22
CA ARG A 190 9.22 0.12 -0.52
C ARG A 190 10.55 -0.61 -0.75
N PRO A 191 11.50 -0.04 -1.50
CA PRO A 191 12.81 -0.64 -1.70
C PRO A 191 13.71 -0.43 -0.47
N VAL A 192 14.37 -1.50 -0.03
CA VAL A 192 15.52 -1.49 0.88
C VAL A 192 16.79 -1.73 0.08
N ILE A 193 17.81 -0.88 0.26
CA ILE A 193 18.99 -0.84 -0.61
C ILE A 193 20.23 -1.34 0.13
N ASN A 194 20.91 -2.33 -0.42
CA ASN A 194 22.24 -2.74 0.01
C ASN A 194 23.32 -1.92 -0.72
N PHE A 195 23.75 -0.84 -0.09
CA PHE A 195 24.78 0.05 -0.63
C PHE A 195 26.15 -0.62 -0.74
N ASP A 196 26.46 -1.64 0.07
CA ASP A 196 27.74 -2.36 0.03
C ASP A 196 27.89 -3.21 -1.25
N THR A 197 26.77 -3.68 -1.81
CA THR A 197 26.75 -4.49 -3.05
C THR A 197 26.48 -3.67 -4.31
N CYS A 198 26.25 -2.36 -4.18
CA CYS A 198 25.88 -1.50 -5.31
C CYS A 198 27.06 -1.33 -6.28
N VAL A 199 26.89 -1.78 -7.52
CA VAL A 199 27.88 -1.63 -8.61
C VAL A 199 27.77 -0.29 -9.36
N LYS A 200 26.92 0.62 -8.90
CA LYS A 200 26.77 1.99 -9.44
C LYS A 200 26.42 2.05 -10.94
N CYS A 201 25.60 1.11 -11.40
CA CYS A 201 25.25 0.93 -12.82
C CYS A 201 24.19 1.89 -13.38
N THR A 202 23.69 2.86 -12.61
CA THR A 202 22.65 3.86 -12.96
C THR A 202 21.25 3.32 -13.31
N LEU A 203 21.05 2.01 -13.45
CA LEU A 203 19.78 1.44 -13.94
C LEU A 203 18.57 1.76 -13.05
N CYS A 204 18.70 1.67 -11.73
CA CYS A 204 17.61 2.02 -10.81
C CYS A 204 17.20 3.49 -10.90
N TRP A 205 18.16 4.38 -11.21
CA TRP A 205 17.93 5.81 -11.36
C TRP A 205 17.22 6.13 -12.68
N ILE A 206 17.72 5.61 -13.81
CA ILE A 206 17.17 5.93 -15.14
C ILE A 206 15.79 5.29 -15.39
N GLN A 207 15.54 4.10 -14.80
CA GLN A 207 14.28 3.37 -14.98
C GLN A 207 13.21 3.77 -13.96
N CYS A 208 13.53 4.64 -12.98
CA CYS A 208 12.55 5.07 -12.00
C CYS A 208 11.52 6.01 -12.66
N PRO A 209 10.23 5.62 -12.77
CA PRO A 209 9.23 6.45 -13.44
C PRO A 209 8.96 7.76 -12.67
N ASP A 210 9.21 7.76 -11.36
CA ASP A 210 8.98 8.91 -10.48
C ASP A 210 10.22 9.75 -10.21
N SER A 211 11.38 9.38 -10.78
CA SER A 211 12.66 10.03 -10.49
C SER A 211 12.94 10.16 -8.98
N CYS A 212 12.61 9.12 -8.21
CA CYS A 212 12.73 9.18 -6.75
C CYS A 212 14.17 8.98 -6.25
N PHE A 213 15.11 8.50 -7.08
CA PHE A 213 16.49 8.29 -6.69
C PHE A 213 17.35 9.56 -6.77
N ASP A 214 18.05 9.86 -5.68
CA ASP A 214 19.13 10.85 -5.64
C ASP A 214 20.46 10.15 -5.96
N VAL A 215 21.28 10.78 -6.77
CA VAL A 215 22.67 10.36 -7.01
C VAL A 215 23.53 10.93 -5.88
N MET A 216 24.16 10.05 -5.12
CA MET A 216 24.92 10.41 -3.93
C MET A 216 26.37 10.76 -4.26
N PRO A 217 27.10 11.50 -3.38
CA PRO A 217 28.46 11.95 -3.66
C PRO A 217 29.48 10.82 -3.93
N ASP A 218 29.21 9.62 -3.42
CA ASP A 218 30.01 8.41 -3.64
C ASP A 218 29.61 7.64 -4.92
N GLY A 219 28.62 8.12 -5.66
CA GLY A 219 28.09 7.52 -6.88
C GLY A 219 27.04 6.42 -6.64
N THR A 220 26.62 6.17 -5.40
CA THR A 220 25.47 5.30 -5.11
C THR A 220 24.15 6.05 -5.32
N TYR A 221 23.03 5.32 -5.23
CA TYR A 221 21.68 5.87 -5.48
C TYR A 221 20.80 5.65 -4.26
N ASP A 222 20.35 6.74 -3.65
CA ASP A 222 19.44 6.71 -2.50
C ASP A 222 18.03 7.00 -2.96
N ALA A 223 17.06 6.16 -2.57
CA ALA A 223 15.68 6.40 -2.92
C ALA A 223 15.04 7.37 -1.91
N ASN A 224 14.55 8.51 -2.39
CA ASN A 224 13.77 9.43 -1.57
C ASN A 224 12.40 8.82 -1.26
N MET A 225 12.23 8.43 0.00
CA MET A 225 11.03 7.75 0.48
C MET A 225 9.81 8.66 0.60
N GLU A 226 9.90 9.97 0.39
CA GLU A 226 8.70 10.82 0.28
C GLU A 226 8.11 10.80 -1.15
N ALA A 227 8.96 10.58 -2.16
CA ALA A 227 8.57 10.56 -3.57
C ALA A 227 8.46 9.15 -4.17
N CYS A 228 8.95 8.12 -3.48
CA CYS A 228 8.82 6.75 -3.94
C CYS A 228 7.36 6.28 -3.84
N CYS A 229 6.80 5.80 -4.96
CA CYS A 229 5.46 5.21 -5.03
C CYS A 229 5.45 3.69 -4.81
N GLY A 230 6.62 3.06 -4.63
CA GLY A 230 6.71 1.64 -4.31
C GLY A 230 6.55 0.68 -5.49
N CYS A 231 6.70 1.14 -6.74
CA CYS A 231 6.41 0.32 -7.94
C CYS A 231 7.30 -0.93 -8.12
N GLY A 232 8.48 -0.99 -7.49
CA GLY A 232 9.40 -2.12 -7.57
C GLY A 232 10.19 -2.26 -8.88
N VAL A 233 10.13 -1.28 -9.78
CA VAL A 233 10.93 -1.29 -11.03
C VAL A 233 12.43 -1.34 -10.72
N CYS A 234 12.88 -0.62 -9.68
CA CYS A 234 14.29 -0.57 -9.29
C CYS A 234 14.86 -1.94 -8.86
N GLU A 235 14.08 -2.76 -8.15
CA GLU A 235 14.46 -4.15 -7.83
C GLU A 235 14.56 -4.99 -9.10
N ALA A 236 13.57 -4.89 -10.00
CA ALA A 236 13.50 -5.71 -11.21
C ALA A 236 14.63 -5.42 -12.22
N VAL A 237 15.12 -4.17 -12.29
CA VAL A 237 16.19 -3.78 -13.23
C VAL A 237 17.59 -3.86 -12.63
N CYS A 238 17.72 -4.12 -11.33
CA CYS A 238 19.02 -4.18 -10.68
C CYS A 238 19.78 -5.44 -11.15
N PRO A 239 21.02 -5.31 -11.69
CA PRO A 239 21.77 -6.47 -12.18
C PRO A 239 22.44 -7.26 -11.05
N VAL A 240 22.47 -6.71 -9.83
CA VAL A 240 23.05 -7.36 -8.65
C VAL A 240 21.91 -7.96 -7.84
N GLU A 241 21.98 -9.27 -7.62
CA GLU A 241 20.98 -9.99 -6.85
C GLU A 241 20.87 -9.39 -5.43
N GLN A 242 19.63 -9.15 -4.98
CA GLN A 242 19.31 -8.63 -3.63
C GLN A 242 20.01 -7.31 -3.26
N CYS A 243 20.54 -6.56 -4.23
CA CYS A 243 21.04 -5.21 -3.97
C CYS A 243 19.91 -4.22 -3.67
N ILE A 244 18.73 -4.43 -4.25
CA ILE A 244 17.51 -3.73 -3.91
C ILE A 244 16.46 -4.81 -3.64
N THR A 245 15.75 -4.71 -2.52
CA THR A 245 14.69 -5.66 -2.18
C THR A 245 13.44 -4.91 -1.75
N MET A 246 12.30 -5.28 -2.32
CA MET A 246 11.02 -4.70 -1.94
C MET A 246 10.54 -5.32 -0.62
N VAL A 247 10.21 -4.47 0.35
CA VAL A 247 9.75 -4.85 1.68
C VAL A 247 8.43 -4.16 1.99
N ASN A 248 7.54 -4.84 2.71
CA ASN A 248 6.21 -4.32 3.07
C ASN A 248 6.30 -2.98 3.82
N GLU A 249 5.50 -2.02 3.38
CA GLU A 249 5.47 -0.66 3.91
C GLU A 249 5.13 -0.61 5.42
N SER A 250 4.31 -1.53 5.93
CA SER A 250 3.87 -1.57 7.34
C SER A 250 5.00 -1.72 8.38
N LEU A 251 6.22 -2.04 7.96
CA LEU A 251 7.36 -2.25 8.85
C LEU A 251 8.20 -0.99 9.11
N PHE A 252 7.85 0.12 8.48
CA PHE A 252 8.64 1.33 8.50
C PHE A 252 7.87 2.47 9.17
N ASP A 253 8.47 3.12 10.15
CA ASP A 253 7.81 4.20 10.89
C ASP A 253 8.10 5.60 10.29
N ASP A 254 9.05 5.71 9.35
CA ASP A 254 9.46 6.98 8.75
C ASP A 254 9.82 6.87 7.25
N ASN A 255 10.19 8.01 6.65
CA ASN A 255 10.67 8.14 5.28
C ASN A 255 12.12 8.65 5.21
N ALA A 256 12.93 8.35 6.23
CA ALA A 256 14.31 8.83 6.31
C ALA A 256 15.20 8.22 5.20
N SER A 257 16.31 8.92 4.89
CA SER A 257 17.31 8.45 3.93
C SER A 257 18.01 7.19 4.45
N GLN A 258 17.98 6.13 3.65
CA GLN A 258 18.71 4.90 3.94
C GLN A 258 20.22 5.11 3.75
N TRP A 259 20.62 5.93 2.78
CA TRP A 259 22.03 6.24 2.57
C TRP A 259 22.65 7.02 3.73
N GLU A 260 21.96 7.99 4.31
CA GLU A 260 22.47 8.71 5.49
C GLU A 260 22.62 7.76 6.69
N ALA A 261 21.67 6.85 6.89
CA ALA A 261 21.77 5.80 7.91
C ALA A 261 22.99 4.89 7.68
N TRP A 262 23.18 4.42 6.44
CA TRP A 262 24.34 3.60 6.05
C TRP A 262 25.66 4.35 6.20
N ARG A 263 25.74 5.62 5.79
CA ARG A 263 26.95 6.43 5.91
C ARG A 263 27.34 6.70 7.36
N LYS A 264 26.34 6.89 8.23
CA LYS A 264 26.56 7.16 9.65
C LYS A 264 27.10 5.93 10.39
N ASP A 265 26.51 4.77 10.16
CA ASP A 265 26.92 3.51 10.78
C ASP A 265 26.60 2.32 9.86
N LYS A 266 27.62 1.83 9.15
CA LYS A 266 27.47 0.76 8.17
C LYS A 266 27.10 -0.58 8.80
N ASP A 267 27.63 -0.88 9.99
CA ASP A 267 27.41 -2.17 10.63
C ASP A 267 25.99 -2.22 11.20
N ALA A 268 25.55 -1.15 11.86
CA ALA A 268 24.17 -1.03 12.32
C ALA A 268 23.17 -1.09 11.15
N TYR A 269 23.45 -0.39 10.06
CA TYR A 269 22.62 -0.44 8.85
C TYR A 269 22.56 -1.85 8.25
N ARG A 270 23.70 -2.55 8.16
CA ARG A 270 23.74 -3.92 7.64
C ARG A 270 22.91 -4.86 8.49
N THR A 271 23.03 -4.79 9.82
CA THR A 271 22.21 -5.59 10.73
C THR A 271 20.72 -5.31 10.55
N TRP A 272 20.32 -4.04 10.52
CA TRP A 272 18.94 -3.63 10.29
C TRP A 272 18.41 -4.12 8.93
N MET A 273 19.18 -3.91 7.86
CA MET A 273 18.84 -4.28 6.50
C MET A 273 18.67 -5.80 6.37
N THR A 274 19.62 -6.58 6.88
CA THR A 274 19.55 -8.05 6.84
C THR A 274 18.38 -8.58 7.67
N ALA A 275 18.06 -7.98 8.82
CA ALA A 275 16.88 -8.35 9.61
C ALA A 275 15.59 -8.04 8.85
N THR A 276 15.51 -6.85 8.25
CA THR A 276 14.33 -6.38 7.49
C THR A 276 14.07 -7.21 6.24
N ILE A 277 15.13 -7.58 5.51
CA ILE A 277 15.04 -8.44 4.32
C ILE A 277 14.85 -9.92 4.70
N GLY A 278 15.44 -10.36 5.82
CA GLY A 278 15.37 -11.75 6.28
C GLY A 278 14.00 -12.17 6.82
N ASP A 279 13.14 -11.21 7.18
CA ASP A 279 11.76 -11.46 7.56
C ASP A 279 10.95 -11.89 6.32
N LYS A 280 10.65 -13.19 6.22
CA LYS A 280 9.92 -13.76 5.08
C LYS A 280 8.51 -13.17 4.94
N PRO A 281 7.69 -13.06 5.99
CA PRO A 281 6.43 -12.31 5.95
C PRO A 281 6.56 -10.88 5.39
N ALA A 282 7.65 -10.18 5.72
CA ALA A 282 7.94 -8.81 5.28
C ALA A 282 8.27 -8.68 3.78
N THR A 283 8.91 -9.70 3.23
CA THR A 283 9.50 -9.70 1.87
C THR A 283 8.70 -10.49 0.86
N VAL A 284 7.63 -11.17 1.29
CA VAL A 284 6.63 -11.71 0.37
C VAL A 284 6.01 -10.55 -0.39
N ARG A 285 6.28 -10.50 -1.70
CA ARG A 285 5.80 -9.45 -2.58
C ARG A 285 4.27 -9.39 -2.51
N SER A 286 3.73 -8.27 -2.04
CA SER A 286 2.28 -8.08 -1.97
C SER A 286 1.68 -7.66 -3.31
N HIS A 287 2.50 -7.16 -4.24
CA HIS A 287 2.04 -6.79 -5.58
C HIS A 287 3.10 -6.77 -6.69
N GLY A 288 2.62 -6.99 -7.92
CA GLY A 288 3.40 -6.87 -9.16
C GLY A 288 4.20 -8.12 -9.52
N PHE A 289 4.45 -8.29 -10.82
CA PHE A 289 5.20 -9.45 -11.34
C PHE A 289 6.68 -9.33 -10.99
N ARG A 290 7.22 -10.30 -10.25
CA ARG A 290 8.67 -10.61 -10.16
C ARG A 290 9.13 -11.20 -11.48
N PHE A 291 8.29 -12.02 -12.11
CA PHE A 291 8.47 -12.58 -13.45
C PHE A 291 7.12 -12.95 -14.07
N ARG A 292 7.08 -13.12 -15.39
CA ARG A 292 5.91 -13.68 -16.10
C ARG A 292 5.74 -15.15 -15.69
N GLY A 293 4.56 -15.55 -15.23
CA GLY A 293 4.33 -16.89 -14.69
C GLY A 293 4.12 -16.96 -13.17
N GLN A 294 4.45 -15.88 -12.44
CA GLN A 294 4.38 -15.88 -10.98
C GLN A 294 2.96 -16.12 -10.44
N TYR A 295 1.92 -15.56 -11.08
CA TYR A 295 0.56 -15.78 -10.61
C TYR A 295 0.12 -17.22 -10.82
N GLU A 296 0.49 -17.86 -11.93
CA GLU A 296 0.20 -19.27 -12.16
C GLU A 296 0.85 -20.16 -11.10
N GLU A 297 2.06 -19.81 -10.63
CA GLU A 297 2.73 -20.49 -9.52
C GLU A 297 2.05 -20.22 -8.17
N GLU A 298 1.70 -18.97 -7.88
CA GLU A 298 1.01 -18.58 -6.64
C GLU A 298 -0.40 -19.17 -6.56
N LEU A 299 -1.16 -19.19 -7.66
CA LEU A 299 -2.44 -19.86 -7.78
C LEU A 299 -2.28 -21.35 -7.48
N LYS A 300 -1.30 -22.02 -8.07
CA LYS A 300 -1.04 -23.44 -7.80
C LYS A 300 -0.72 -23.70 -6.33
N ALA A 301 0.11 -22.86 -5.71
CA ALA A 301 0.45 -22.98 -4.29
C ALA A 301 -0.74 -22.68 -3.35
N ASP A 302 -1.57 -21.68 -3.67
CA ASP A 302 -2.79 -21.37 -2.92
C ASP A 302 -3.81 -22.51 -3.05
N LEU A 303 -3.93 -23.15 -4.22
CA LEU A 303 -4.76 -24.34 -4.43
C LEU A 303 -4.28 -25.54 -3.60
N ASP A 304 -2.97 -25.79 -3.58
CA ASP A 304 -2.37 -26.86 -2.78
C ASP A 304 -2.55 -26.64 -1.26
N ALA A 305 -2.71 -25.39 -0.82
CA ALA A 305 -2.98 -25.01 0.57
C ALA A 305 -4.48 -25.01 0.97
N GLY A 306 -5.37 -25.49 0.09
CA GLY A 306 -6.81 -25.55 0.33
C GLY A 306 -7.58 -24.30 -0.12
N GLY A 307 -6.96 -23.44 -0.93
CA GLY A 307 -7.67 -22.46 -1.76
C GLY A 307 -8.55 -23.19 -2.77
N VAL A 308 -9.66 -22.56 -3.18
CA VAL A 308 -10.56 -23.17 -4.15
C VAL A 308 -10.25 -22.67 -5.55
N GLU A 309 -10.25 -23.59 -6.51
CA GLU A 309 -10.09 -23.31 -7.93
C GLU A 309 -11.15 -22.32 -8.41
N ILE A 310 -10.69 -21.14 -8.79
CA ILE A 310 -11.53 -20.08 -9.35
C ILE A 310 -11.59 -20.33 -10.84
N THR A 311 -12.49 -21.22 -11.24
CA THR A 311 -12.64 -21.67 -12.63
C THR A 311 -13.19 -20.59 -13.57
N THR A 312 -13.55 -19.41 -13.04
CA THR A 312 -14.09 -18.29 -13.81
C THR A 312 -13.56 -16.93 -13.33
N GLY A 313 -12.24 -16.76 -13.32
CA GLY A 313 -11.68 -15.41 -13.50
C GLY A 313 -11.87 -15.02 -14.95
N ILE A 314 -12.54 -13.89 -15.24
CA ILE A 314 -12.60 -13.35 -16.61
C ILE A 314 -11.16 -13.19 -17.10
N PRO A 315 -10.69 -14.00 -18.05
CA PRO A 315 -9.43 -13.72 -18.73
C PRO A 315 -9.66 -12.37 -19.40
N GLY A 316 -8.79 -11.39 -19.14
CA GLY A 316 -8.96 -10.06 -19.69
C GLY A 316 -9.41 -10.16 -21.15
N GLU A 317 -10.58 -9.60 -21.47
CA GLU A 317 -11.28 -9.78 -22.76
C GLU A 317 -10.46 -9.33 -23.99
N ASN A 318 -9.23 -8.87 -23.78
CA ASN A 318 -8.26 -8.49 -24.79
C ASN A 318 -7.13 -9.52 -25.05
N ALA A 319 -7.04 -10.63 -24.30
CA ALA A 319 -6.03 -11.66 -24.55
C ALA A 319 -6.36 -12.52 -25.78
N ASN A 320 -7.64 -12.86 -25.98
CA ASN A 320 -8.09 -13.72 -27.08
C ASN A 320 -8.25 -12.99 -28.43
N ARG A 321 -7.98 -11.67 -28.52
CA ARG A 321 -8.05 -10.89 -29.76
C ARG A 321 -6.69 -10.51 -30.36
N LYS A 322 -5.58 -11.03 -29.82
CA LYS A 322 -4.22 -10.75 -30.33
C LYS A 322 -3.52 -11.99 -30.90
N THR A 323 -4.24 -12.71 -31.75
CA THR A 323 -3.64 -13.64 -32.71
C THR A 323 -4.15 -13.27 -34.10
N LEU A 324 -3.36 -12.46 -34.80
CA LEU A 324 -3.19 -12.47 -36.25
C LEU A 324 -1.73 -12.86 -36.49
#